data_AF-A0A7W5ZTZ1-F1
#
_entry.id   AF-A0A7W5ZTZ1-F1
#
_cell.length_a   1.000
_cell.length_b   1.000
_cell.length_c   1.000
_cell.angle_alpha   90.00
_cell.angle_beta   90.00
_cell.angle_gamma   90.00
#
_symmetry.space_group_name_H-M   'P 1'
#
loop_
_entity.id
_entity.type
_entity.pdbx_description
1 polymer ?
#
loop_
_entity_poly.entity_id
_entity_poly.type
_entity_poly.pdbx_seq_one_letter_code
_entity_poly.pdbx_strand_id
1 'polypeptide(L)'
;MTNEGYNPEEIKLLREECEEEGMNFVHCDDEDESMAENDELAHVQFVGEYKGQEVIYDAIIYTLRLHHSSLVYEKAVAQAQKVFPKYLPLDERGPGYKIKPEEEEEAEELITELIEAIEEEEEVKVKEHLEIDTEFEYGVGLDACLNVEAVTEEVITDFVNNFNKGTLKLDSTLYSFRNDEGDEE
;
A
#
# COMPACT_ATOMS: atom_id res chain seq x y z
N MET A 1 2.91 -18.52 18.87
CA MET A 1 2.82 -19.45 17.72
C MET A 1 4.20 -19.50 17.08
N THR A 2 4.51 -20.55 16.32
CA THR A 2 5.73 -20.56 15.49
C THR A 2 5.39 -19.79 14.22
N ASN A 3 6.24 -18.85 13.82
CA ASN A 3 6.08 -18.14 12.55
C ASN A 3 6.50 -19.11 11.42
N GLU A 4 5.54 -19.52 10.59
CA GLU A 4 5.72 -20.55 9.56
C GLU A 4 6.53 -20.06 8.35
N GLY A 5 6.65 -18.74 8.13
CA GLY A 5 7.52 -18.21 7.07
C GLY A 5 9.03 -18.41 7.32
N TYR A 6 9.41 -18.98 8.47
CA TYR A 6 10.77 -19.47 8.74
C TYR A 6 10.91 -21.00 8.60
N ASN A 7 9.82 -21.71 8.26
CA ASN A 7 9.78 -23.15 8.13
C ASN A 7 10.43 -23.59 6.80
N PRO A 8 11.46 -24.46 6.81
CA PRO A 8 12.14 -24.90 5.60
C PRO A 8 11.23 -25.60 4.57
N GLU A 9 10.17 -26.28 5.01
CA GLU A 9 9.25 -26.96 4.09
C GLU A 9 8.36 -25.94 3.36
N GLU A 10 7.85 -24.92 4.07
CA GLU A 10 7.07 -23.82 3.48
C GLU A 10 7.93 -23.01 2.48
N ILE A 11 9.15 -22.67 2.90
CA ILE A 11 10.12 -21.98 2.04
C ILE A 11 10.41 -22.80 0.77
N LYS A 12 10.57 -24.12 0.90
CA LYS A 12 10.80 -25.01 -0.24
C LYS A 12 9.60 -25.04 -1.17
N LEU A 13 8.38 -25.09 -0.63
CA LEU A 13 7.15 -25.08 -1.42
C LEU A 13 7.02 -23.78 -2.21
N LEU A 14 7.23 -22.63 -1.58
CA LEU A 14 7.18 -21.33 -2.25
C LEU A 14 8.23 -21.22 -3.37
N ARG A 15 9.44 -21.76 -3.16
CA ARG A 15 10.46 -21.82 -4.23
C ARG A 15 10.00 -22.67 -5.42
N GLU A 16 9.41 -23.83 -5.16
CA GLU A 16 8.89 -24.71 -6.21
C GLU A 16 7.80 -24.00 -7.03
N GLU A 17 6.91 -23.27 -6.35
CA GLU A 17 5.85 -22.47 -7.01
C GLU A 17 6.43 -21.33 -7.87
N CYS A 18 7.38 -20.56 -7.32
CA CYS A 18 8.11 -19.53 -8.09
C CYS A 18 8.78 -20.12 -9.35
N GLU A 19 9.41 -21.30 -9.23
CA GLU A 19 10.06 -21.99 -10.34
C GLU A 19 9.07 -22.49 -11.41
N GLU A 20 7.89 -22.96 -11.01
CA GLU A 20 6.82 -23.40 -11.92
C GLU A 20 6.24 -22.23 -12.72
N GLU A 21 6.06 -21.08 -12.08
CA GLU A 21 5.57 -19.83 -12.67
C GLU A 21 6.65 -19.11 -13.51
N GLY A 22 7.93 -19.44 -13.28
CA GLY A 22 9.07 -18.75 -13.92
C GLY A 22 9.35 -17.37 -13.34
N MET A 23 8.84 -17.09 -12.14
CA MET A 23 8.97 -15.82 -11.43
C MET A 23 9.85 -15.97 -10.18
N ASN A 24 10.22 -14.87 -9.53
CA ASN A 24 10.96 -14.86 -8.26
C ASN A 24 10.07 -14.51 -7.05
N PHE A 25 8.76 -14.48 -7.25
CA PHE A 25 7.70 -14.25 -6.27
C PHE A 25 6.43 -14.99 -6.71
N VAL A 26 5.44 -15.04 -5.82
CA VAL A 26 4.06 -15.45 -6.12
C VAL A 26 3.10 -14.34 -5.68
N HIS A 27 1.99 -14.17 -6.39
CA HIS A 27 0.92 -13.29 -5.94
C HIS A 27 0.10 -13.95 -4.83
N CYS A 28 -0.30 -13.16 -3.83
CA CYS A 28 -1.23 -13.63 -2.82
C CYS A 28 -2.66 -13.31 -3.28
N ASP A 29 -3.42 -14.34 -3.65
CA ASP A 29 -4.80 -14.24 -4.17
C ASP A 29 -5.84 -13.74 -3.12
N ASP A 30 -5.42 -13.31 -1.93
CA ASP A 30 -6.30 -12.90 -0.82
C ASP A 30 -6.69 -11.41 -0.87
N GLU A 31 -6.12 -10.61 -1.78
CA GLU A 31 -6.54 -9.22 -1.94
C GLU A 31 -7.83 -9.09 -2.73
N ASP A 32 -8.70 -8.18 -2.25
CA ASP A 32 -9.93 -7.80 -2.92
C ASP A 32 -9.60 -7.38 -4.35
N GLU A 33 -10.11 -8.10 -5.36
CA GLU A 33 -9.83 -7.85 -6.79
C GLU A 33 -9.97 -6.36 -7.15
N SER A 34 -10.81 -5.61 -6.43
CA SER A 34 -11.00 -4.16 -6.58
C SER A 34 -9.79 -3.28 -6.24
N MET A 35 -8.86 -3.73 -5.40
CA MET A 35 -7.60 -3.03 -5.08
C MET A 35 -6.51 -3.29 -6.13
N ALA A 36 -6.56 -4.46 -6.78
CA ALA A 36 -5.68 -4.82 -7.89
C ALA A 36 -6.11 -4.21 -9.24
N GLU A 37 -7.36 -3.74 -9.36
CA GLU A 37 -7.94 -3.24 -10.63
C GLU A 37 -7.18 -2.05 -11.26
N ASN A 38 -6.35 -1.33 -10.50
CA ASN A 38 -5.61 -0.16 -11.00
C ASN A 38 -4.09 -0.36 -11.11
N ASP A 39 -3.60 -1.60 -10.92
CA ASP A 39 -2.16 -1.91 -10.86
C ASP A 39 -1.38 -1.03 -9.85
N GLU A 40 -2.03 -0.39 -8.88
CA GLU A 40 -1.36 0.53 -7.93
C GLU A 40 -0.82 -0.19 -6.68
N LEU A 41 -1.20 -1.44 -6.50
CA LEU A 41 -0.88 -2.25 -5.32
C LEU A 41 -0.73 -3.72 -5.73
N ALA A 42 0.24 -4.41 -5.15
CA ALA A 42 0.39 -5.84 -5.25
C ALA A 42 0.81 -6.45 -3.91
N HIS A 43 0.09 -7.48 -3.47
CA HIS A 43 0.53 -8.39 -2.42
C HIS A 43 1.24 -9.59 -3.01
N VAL A 44 2.51 -9.77 -2.62
CA VAL A 44 3.35 -10.86 -3.11
C VAL A 44 4.14 -11.52 -1.98
N GLN A 45 4.45 -12.80 -2.16
CA GLN A 45 5.38 -13.52 -1.32
C GLN A 45 6.62 -13.93 -2.11
N PHE A 46 7.79 -13.83 -1.49
CA PHE A 46 9.04 -14.29 -2.08
C PHE A 46 10.04 -14.75 -1.03
N VAL A 47 10.97 -15.61 -1.44
CA VAL A 47 12.02 -16.08 -0.54
C VAL A 47 13.23 -15.16 -0.56
N GLY A 48 13.74 -14.85 0.63
CA GLY A 48 14.98 -14.09 0.81
C GLY A 48 15.75 -14.52 2.04
N GLU A 49 16.70 -13.69 2.46
CA GLU A 49 17.48 -13.89 3.68
C GLU A 49 17.22 -12.75 4.65
N TYR A 50 16.93 -13.09 5.90
CA TYR A 50 16.85 -12.14 7.01
C TYR A 50 17.77 -12.58 8.14
N LYS A 51 18.74 -11.73 8.51
CA LYS A 51 19.73 -11.99 9.58
C LYS A 51 20.47 -13.33 9.45
N GLY A 52 20.78 -13.76 8.22
CA GLY A 52 21.49 -15.02 7.96
C GLY A 52 20.62 -16.28 7.99
N GLN A 53 19.29 -16.11 8.09
CA GLN A 53 18.32 -17.20 7.99
C GLN A 53 17.43 -16.97 6.77
N GLU A 54 17.15 -18.06 6.05
CA GLU A 54 16.20 -18.03 4.93
C GLU A 54 14.78 -17.83 5.47
N VAL A 55 14.04 -16.93 4.83
CA VAL A 55 12.68 -16.56 5.23
C VAL A 55 11.80 -16.32 4.01
N ILE A 56 10.50 -16.48 4.20
CA ILE A 56 9.48 -15.90 3.34
C ILE A 56 9.31 -14.43 3.74
N TYR A 57 9.42 -13.55 2.76
CA TYR A 57 8.94 -12.17 2.86
C TYR A 57 7.51 -12.11 2.34
N ASP A 58 6.63 -11.50 3.11
CA ASP A 58 5.26 -11.19 2.75
C ASP A 58 5.20 -9.69 2.51
N ALA A 59 4.96 -9.26 1.27
CA ALA A 59 5.22 -7.90 0.85
C ALA A 59 4.00 -7.25 0.20
N ILE A 60 3.62 -6.07 0.69
CA ILE A 60 2.72 -5.14 0.03
C ILE A 60 3.57 -4.10 -0.69
N ILE A 61 3.47 -4.07 -2.02
CA ILE A 61 4.16 -3.11 -2.87
C ILE A 61 3.12 -2.19 -3.48
N TYR A 62 3.28 -0.88 -3.33
CA TYR A 62 2.30 0.10 -3.77
C TYR A 62 2.92 1.37 -4.33
N THR A 63 2.16 2.07 -5.19
CA THR A 63 2.63 3.31 -5.81
C THR A 63 2.72 4.44 -4.79
N LEU A 64 3.65 5.35 -5.04
CA LEU A 64 3.80 6.58 -4.28
C LEU A 64 2.57 7.49 -4.42
N ARG A 65 1.85 7.38 -5.55
CA ARG A 65 0.59 8.08 -5.81
C ARG A 65 -0.53 7.58 -4.90
N LEU A 66 -0.71 6.26 -4.79
CA LEU A 66 -1.69 5.67 -3.88
C LEU A 66 -1.43 6.11 -2.44
N HIS A 67 -0.16 6.05 -1.99
CA HIS A 67 0.23 6.51 -0.66
C HIS A 67 -0.11 7.99 -0.42
N HIS A 68 0.17 8.85 -1.39
CA HIS A 68 -0.19 10.27 -1.31
C HIS A 68 -1.70 10.46 -1.19
N SER A 69 -2.48 9.78 -2.03
CA SER A 69 -3.95 9.84 -2.03
C SER A 69 -4.52 9.46 -0.65
N SER A 70 -4.03 8.37 -0.06
CA SER A 70 -4.42 7.95 1.30
C SER A 70 -4.15 9.04 2.35
N LEU A 71 -2.94 9.63 2.35
CA LEU A 71 -2.58 10.68 3.32
C LEU A 71 -3.36 11.98 3.12
N VAL A 72 -3.67 12.35 1.87
CA VAL A 72 -4.53 13.50 1.55
C VAL A 72 -5.94 13.25 2.07
N TYR A 73 -6.51 12.08 1.80
CA TYR A 73 -7.83 11.68 2.29
C TYR A 73 -7.91 11.69 3.82
N GLU A 74 -6.96 11.05 4.51
CA GLU A 74 -6.89 11.04 5.97
C GLU A 74 -6.85 12.46 6.55
N LYS A 75 -6.05 13.35 5.94
CA LYS A 75 -5.94 14.74 6.35
C LYS A 75 -7.24 15.50 6.10
N ALA A 76 -7.92 15.28 4.97
CA ALA A 76 -9.21 15.89 4.65
C ALA A 76 -10.29 15.44 5.63
N VAL A 77 -10.41 14.14 5.90
CA VAL A 77 -11.32 13.57 6.91
C VAL A 77 -11.07 14.19 8.28
N ALA A 78 -9.80 14.24 8.73
CA ALA A 78 -9.46 14.81 10.03
C ALA A 78 -9.80 16.31 10.12
N GLN A 79 -9.81 17.03 9.01
CA GLN A 79 -10.27 18.42 8.94
C GLN A 79 -11.80 18.52 8.93
N ALA A 80 -12.50 17.70 8.13
CA ALA A 80 -13.95 17.65 8.07
C ALA A 80 -14.57 17.26 9.42
N GLN A 81 -13.97 16.32 10.15
CA GLN A 81 -14.41 15.90 11.49
C GLN A 81 -14.35 17.02 12.54
N LYS A 82 -13.59 18.10 12.31
CA LYS A 82 -13.64 19.30 13.18
C LYS A 82 -14.96 20.06 13.03
N VAL A 83 -15.61 19.96 11.86
CA VAL A 83 -16.91 20.57 11.55
C VAL A 83 -18.04 19.57 11.79
N PHE A 84 -17.86 18.33 11.36
CA PHE A 84 -18.82 17.22 11.45
C PHE A 84 -18.28 16.10 12.36
N PRO A 85 -18.24 16.28 13.69
CA PRO A 85 -17.59 15.34 14.63
C PRO A 85 -18.29 13.98 14.76
N LYS A 86 -19.44 13.80 14.11
CA LYS A 86 -20.14 12.51 14.06
C LYS A 86 -19.83 11.74 12.77
N TYR A 87 -19.23 12.36 11.78
CA TYR A 87 -18.85 11.68 10.55
C TYR A 87 -17.72 10.69 10.82
N LEU A 88 -17.88 9.46 10.36
CA LEU A 88 -16.85 8.44 10.34
C LEU A 88 -16.68 7.89 8.92
N PRO A 89 -15.43 7.72 8.44
CA PRO A 89 -15.10 6.93 7.25
C PRO A 89 -15.70 5.52 7.30
N LEU A 90 -15.95 4.90 6.13
CA LEU A 90 -16.67 3.63 6.03
C LEU A 90 -16.04 2.50 6.85
N ASP A 91 -14.72 2.42 6.86
CA ASP A 91 -13.89 1.46 7.60
C ASP A 91 -13.93 1.67 9.12
N GLU A 92 -14.19 2.89 9.59
CA GLU A 92 -14.34 3.21 11.02
C GLU A 92 -15.78 3.03 11.55
N ARG A 93 -16.76 2.76 10.67
CA ARG A 93 -18.18 2.65 11.07
C ARG A 93 -18.44 1.35 11.82
N GLY A 94 -18.65 1.47 13.12
CA GLY A 94 -19.07 0.35 13.97
C GLY A 94 -20.57 0.04 13.94
N PRO A 95 -20.97 -1.12 14.51
CA PRO A 95 -22.37 -1.46 14.73
C PRO A 95 -23.10 -0.36 15.52
N GLY A 96 -24.13 0.23 14.93
CA GLY A 96 -24.92 1.28 15.56
C GLY A 96 -24.50 2.72 15.21
N TYR A 97 -23.53 2.89 14.32
CA TYR A 97 -23.25 4.18 13.69
C TYR A 97 -24.51 4.77 13.04
N LYS A 98 -24.77 6.06 13.32
CA LYS A 98 -25.91 6.80 12.78
C LYS A 98 -25.53 8.26 12.60
N ILE A 99 -25.56 8.70 11.36
CA ILE A 99 -25.51 10.09 10.94
C ILE A 99 -26.81 10.41 10.19
N LYS A 100 -27.22 11.69 10.17
CA LYS A 100 -28.33 12.08 9.29
C LYS A 100 -27.80 12.14 7.85
N PRO A 101 -28.58 11.71 6.85
CA PRO A 101 -28.15 11.77 5.45
C PRO A 101 -27.66 13.16 5.02
N GLU A 102 -28.35 14.22 5.46
CA GLU A 102 -27.96 15.62 5.19
C GLU A 102 -26.60 15.99 5.82
N GLU A 103 -26.32 15.52 7.04
CA GLU A 103 -25.02 15.76 7.72
C GLU A 103 -23.90 14.91 7.10
N GLU A 104 -24.23 13.79 6.46
CA GLU A 104 -23.27 12.92 5.77
C GLU A 104 -22.88 13.51 4.41
N GLU A 105 -23.88 13.94 3.62
CA GLU A 105 -23.68 14.62 2.33
C GLU A 105 -22.83 15.89 2.48
N GLU A 106 -23.17 16.78 3.43
CA GLU A 106 -22.38 17.99 3.69
C GLU A 106 -20.94 17.69 4.14
N ALA A 107 -20.73 16.58 4.87
CA ALA A 107 -19.40 16.16 5.29
C ALA A 107 -18.57 15.62 4.11
N GLU A 108 -19.19 14.83 3.24
CA GLU A 108 -18.55 14.28 2.03
C GLU A 108 -18.20 15.39 1.03
N GLU A 109 -19.09 16.36 0.81
CA GLU A 109 -18.81 17.56 -0.01
C GLU A 109 -17.59 18.33 0.54
N LEU A 110 -17.57 18.58 1.86
CA LEU A 110 -16.44 19.26 2.49
C LEU A 110 -15.14 18.45 2.38
N ILE A 111 -15.18 17.12 2.49
CA ILE A 111 -14.00 16.28 2.32
C ILE A 111 -13.44 16.43 0.90
N THR A 112 -14.29 16.41 -0.12
CA THR A 112 -13.88 16.64 -1.52
C THR A 112 -13.22 18.01 -1.70
N GLU A 113 -13.84 19.09 -1.20
CA GLU A 113 -13.25 20.44 -1.26
C GLU A 113 -11.90 20.52 -0.53
N LEU A 114 -11.76 19.83 0.61
CA LEU A 114 -10.52 19.78 1.37
C LEU A 114 -9.43 18.99 0.66
N ILE A 115 -9.76 17.89 -0.02
CA ILE A 115 -8.81 17.12 -0.84
C ILE A 115 -8.23 18.04 -1.92
N GLU A 116 -9.08 18.72 -2.69
CA GLU A 116 -8.65 19.65 -3.75
C GLU A 116 -7.73 20.75 -3.18
N ALA A 117 -8.10 21.36 -2.05
CA ALA A 117 -7.31 22.40 -1.41
C ALA A 117 -5.94 21.88 -0.92
N ILE A 118 -5.90 20.70 -0.30
CA ILE A 118 -4.66 20.08 0.20
C ILE A 118 -3.69 19.78 -0.95
N GLU A 119 -4.21 19.28 -2.08
CA GLU A 119 -3.44 18.99 -3.29
C GLU A 119 -2.98 20.29 -3.98
N GLU A 120 -3.84 21.31 -4.06
CA GLU A 120 -3.48 22.62 -4.62
C GLU A 120 -2.37 23.30 -3.78
N GLU A 121 -2.45 23.21 -2.46
CA GLU A 121 -1.44 23.82 -1.58
C GLU A 121 -0.18 22.94 -1.38
N GLU A 122 -0.13 21.75 -1.99
CA GLU A 122 0.92 20.74 -1.81
C GLU A 122 1.22 20.45 -0.32
N GLU A 123 0.18 20.42 0.52
CA GLU A 123 0.38 20.29 1.96
C GLU A 123 0.85 18.89 2.38
N VAL A 124 0.68 17.90 1.51
CA VAL A 124 1.14 16.53 1.68
C VAL A 124 2.28 16.26 0.71
N LYS A 125 3.39 15.76 1.23
CA LYS A 125 4.55 15.34 0.44
C LYS A 125 5.02 13.97 0.88
N VAL A 126 5.27 13.11 -0.08
CA VAL A 126 5.65 11.72 0.11
C VAL A 126 6.97 11.42 -0.59
N LYS A 127 7.62 10.34 -0.20
CA LYS A 127 8.81 9.80 -0.86
C LYS A 127 8.78 8.28 -0.77
N GLU A 128 9.58 7.63 -1.60
CA GLU A 128 9.73 6.19 -1.50
C GLU A 128 10.22 5.77 -0.11
N HIS A 129 9.70 4.66 0.37
CA HIS A 129 10.08 4.08 1.65
C HIS A 129 9.87 2.57 1.63
N LEU A 130 10.58 1.89 2.54
CA LEU A 130 10.44 0.47 2.79
C LEU A 130 10.37 0.28 4.30
N GLU A 131 9.27 -0.28 4.77
CA GLU A 131 9.11 -0.70 6.15
C GLU A 131 9.29 -2.22 6.26
N ILE A 132 9.89 -2.67 7.35
CA ILE A 132 10.15 -4.09 7.59
C ILE A 132 9.54 -4.44 8.94
N ASP A 133 8.52 -5.30 8.93
CA ASP A 133 7.89 -5.82 10.13
C ASP A 133 8.41 -7.21 10.47
N THR A 134 9.12 -7.29 11.60
CA THR A 134 9.69 -8.54 12.10
C THR A 134 8.81 -9.25 13.11
N GLU A 135 7.72 -8.61 13.56
CA GLU A 135 6.73 -9.17 14.46
C GLU A 135 5.53 -9.77 13.69
N PHE A 136 5.56 -9.69 12.36
CA PHE A 136 4.57 -10.26 11.46
C PHE A 136 4.34 -11.77 11.68
N GLU A 137 3.10 -12.21 11.46
CA GLU A 137 2.66 -13.56 11.85
C GLU A 137 3.19 -14.67 10.90
N TYR A 138 3.44 -14.35 9.64
CA TYR A 138 3.93 -15.27 8.61
C TYR A 138 5.11 -14.68 7.83
N GLY A 139 6.33 -15.09 8.17
CA GLY A 139 7.57 -14.60 7.57
C GLY A 139 8.02 -13.27 8.14
N VAL A 140 8.52 -12.41 7.26
CA VAL A 140 8.88 -11.02 7.54
C VAL A 140 8.01 -10.12 6.66
N GLY A 141 7.24 -9.23 7.26
CA GLY A 141 6.39 -8.29 6.54
C GLY A 141 7.22 -7.18 5.89
N LEU A 142 6.85 -6.78 4.67
CA LEU A 142 7.44 -5.66 3.96
C LEU A 142 6.36 -4.75 3.40
N ASP A 143 6.49 -3.44 3.65
CA ASP A 143 5.66 -2.43 2.99
C ASP A 143 6.57 -1.55 2.14
N ALA A 144 6.46 -1.66 0.82
CA ALA A 144 7.31 -0.97 -0.14
C ALA A 144 6.50 0.05 -0.95
N CYS A 145 6.74 1.33 -0.68
CA CYS A 145 6.16 2.43 -1.43
C CYS A 145 7.14 2.92 -2.50
N LEU A 146 6.79 2.76 -3.78
CA LEU A 146 7.66 3.00 -4.93
C LEU A 146 7.11 4.10 -5.85
N ASN A 147 7.98 4.95 -6.38
CA ASN A 147 7.63 5.99 -7.34
C ASN A 147 7.58 5.42 -8.76
N VAL A 148 6.58 4.59 -9.00
CA VAL A 148 6.26 3.96 -10.28
C VAL A 148 4.82 4.30 -10.66
N GLU A 149 4.50 4.25 -11.96
CA GLU A 149 3.12 4.48 -12.43
C GLU A 149 2.20 3.31 -12.06
N ALA A 150 2.72 2.08 -12.10
CA ALA A 150 2.01 0.85 -11.80
C ALA A 150 2.99 -0.20 -11.23
N VAL A 151 2.50 -1.09 -10.39
CA VAL A 151 3.18 -2.21 -9.75
C VAL A 151 3.07 -3.44 -10.65
N THR A 152 3.75 -3.39 -11.79
CA THR A 152 3.76 -4.50 -12.75
C THR A 152 4.65 -5.66 -12.29
N GLU A 153 4.51 -6.83 -12.91
CA GLU A 153 5.41 -7.98 -12.69
C GLU A 153 6.90 -7.62 -12.86
N GLU A 154 7.23 -6.73 -13.81
CA GLU A 154 8.61 -6.25 -14.03
C GLU A 154 9.11 -5.44 -12.82
N VAL A 155 8.27 -4.54 -12.31
CA VAL A 155 8.58 -3.74 -11.11
C VAL A 155 8.78 -4.65 -9.89
N ILE A 156 7.89 -5.62 -9.69
CA ILE A 156 7.98 -6.57 -8.57
C ILE A 156 9.26 -7.42 -8.71
N THR A 157 9.53 -7.96 -9.90
CA THR A 157 10.73 -8.76 -10.19
C THR A 157 12.00 -7.97 -9.86
N ASP A 158 12.08 -6.72 -10.31
CA ASP A 158 13.21 -5.85 -10.06
C ASP A 158 13.35 -5.46 -8.60
N PHE A 159 12.23 -5.19 -7.91
CA PHE A 159 12.21 -4.95 -6.47
C PHE A 159 12.80 -6.14 -5.71
N VAL A 160 12.26 -7.36 -5.91
CA VAL A 160 12.70 -8.59 -5.23
C VAL A 160 14.18 -8.85 -5.49
N ASN A 161 14.62 -8.71 -6.74
CA ASN A 161 16.01 -8.90 -7.12
C ASN A 161 16.95 -7.91 -6.43
N ASN A 162 16.59 -6.63 -6.38
CA ASN A 162 17.41 -5.60 -5.77
C ASN A 162 17.39 -5.68 -4.24
N PHE A 163 16.25 -6.00 -3.65
CA PHE A 163 16.10 -6.20 -2.21
C PHE A 163 16.97 -7.37 -1.73
N ASN A 164 16.84 -8.55 -2.35
CA ASN A 164 17.63 -9.74 -1.98
C ASN A 164 19.14 -9.57 -2.20
N LYS A 165 19.56 -8.75 -3.19
CA LYS A 165 20.98 -8.43 -3.41
C LYS A 165 21.52 -7.35 -2.47
N GLY A 166 20.66 -6.71 -1.67
CA GLY A 166 21.02 -5.55 -0.86
C GLY A 166 21.41 -4.33 -1.71
N THR A 167 20.89 -4.23 -2.94
CA THR A 167 21.18 -3.15 -3.89
C THR A 167 19.99 -2.22 -4.13
N LEU A 168 18.86 -2.45 -3.47
CA LEU A 168 17.69 -1.57 -3.52
C LEU A 168 18.09 -0.14 -3.12
N LYS A 169 17.70 0.82 -3.96
CA LYS A 169 17.90 2.25 -3.73
C LYS A 169 16.56 2.94 -3.90
N LEU A 170 16.10 3.53 -2.81
CA LEU A 170 14.86 4.29 -2.79
C LEU A 170 15.13 5.76 -3.12
N ASP A 171 14.22 6.37 -3.87
CA ASP A 171 14.24 7.78 -4.20
C ASP A 171 13.91 8.64 -2.96
N SER A 172 14.84 9.52 -2.61
CA SER A 172 14.69 10.45 -1.49
C SER A 172 13.95 11.75 -1.85
N THR A 173 13.61 11.95 -3.12
CA THR A 173 12.88 13.12 -3.62
C THR A 173 11.48 13.17 -2.99
N LEU A 174 11.05 14.37 -2.60
CA LEU A 174 9.71 14.61 -2.07
C LEU A 174 8.77 14.95 -3.23
N TYR A 175 7.70 14.19 -3.38
CA TYR A 175 6.66 14.32 -4.38
C TYR A 175 5.35 14.78 -3.75
N SER A 176 4.56 15.52 -4.53
CA SER A 176 3.15 15.79 -4.27
C SER A 176 2.41 15.54 -5.58
N PHE A 177 1.19 15.04 -5.48
CA PHE A 177 0.36 14.70 -6.63
C PHE A 177 -0.91 15.54 -6.60
N ARG A 178 -1.51 15.74 -7.78
CA ARG A 178 -2.83 16.31 -7.93
C ARG A 178 -3.65 15.40 -8.82
N ASN A 179 -4.93 15.22 -8.49
CA ASN A 179 -5.89 14.64 -9.41
C ASN A 179 -6.39 15.74 -10.36
N ASP A 180 -5.86 15.77 -11.59
CA ASP A 180 -6.47 16.55 -12.66
C ASP A 180 -7.71 15.79 -13.18
N GLU A 181 -8.90 16.10 -12.65
CA GLU A 181 -10.17 15.77 -13.33
C GLU A 181 -10.40 16.72 -14.54
N GLY A 182 -9.37 16.94 -15.37
CA GLY A 182 -9.34 18.10 -16.25
C GLY A 182 -8.41 18.01 -17.46
N ASP A 183 -8.44 16.90 -18.21
CA ASP A 183 -8.03 16.89 -19.62
C ASP A 183 -9.01 16.04 -20.46
N GLU A 184 -10.29 16.42 -20.43
CA GLU A 184 -11.16 16.21 -21.60
C GLU A 184 -10.86 17.33 -22.61
N GLU A 185 -9.96 17.07 -23.58
CA GLU A 185 -9.88 17.85 -24.84
C GLU A 185 -11.03 17.49 -25.81
#